data_AF-A0A1F7Y0X1-F1
#
_entry.id   AF-A0A1F7Y0X1-F1
#
_cell.length_a   1.000
_cell.length_b   1.000
_cell.length_c   1.000
_cell.angle_alpha   90.00
_cell.angle_beta   90.00
_cell.angle_gamma   90.00
#
_symmetry.space_group_name_H-M   'P 1'
#
loop_
_entity.id
_entity.type
_entity.pdbx_description
1 polymer ?
#
loop_
_entity_poly.entity_id
_entity_poly.type
_entity_poly.pdbx_seq_one_letter_code
_entity_poly.pdbx_strand_id
1 'polypeptide(L)'
;MKKDTFIIIFYFIYFSWLFTITYLTPKTDLLNYFTLSIIFFYFVLLRESGDLFWFWLGTLIPILFNLSSFTNFEFKFDLAKIILTPIWLPLAWGTTIIALRKFYLIITR
;
A
#
# COMPACT_ATOMS: atom_id res chain seq x y z
N MET A 1 -0.90 -18.21 -15.18
CA MET A 1 -0.15 -19.10 -14.28
C MET A 1 1.26 -18.59 -14.02
N LYS A 2 2.27 -18.71 -14.90
CA LYS A 2 3.65 -18.29 -14.57
C LYS A 2 3.77 -16.82 -14.09
N LYS A 3 3.19 -15.87 -14.84
CA LYS A 3 3.25 -14.42 -14.51
C LYS A 3 2.58 -14.09 -13.16
N ASP A 4 1.41 -14.66 -12.90
CA ASP A 4 0.62 -14.37 -11.70
C ASP A 4 1.32 -14.89 -10.43
N THR A 5 1.93 -16.08 -10.51
CA THR A 5 2.74 -16.65 -9.43
C THR A 5 3.97 -15.78 -9.13
N PHE A 6 4.66 -15.25 -10.16
CA PHE A 6 5.77 -14.31 -9.95
C PHE A 6 5.31 -13.02 -9.26
N ILE A 7 4.14 -12.49 -9.61
CA ILE A 7 3.57 -11.30 -8.97
C ILE A 7 3.26 -11.57 -7.48
N ILE A 8 2.75 -12.74 -7.13
CA ILE A 8 2.53 -13.12 -5.73
C ILE A 8 3.85 -13.20 -4.96
N ILE A 9 4.83 -13.94 -5.50
CA ILE A 9 6.13 -14.10 -4.83
C ILE A 9 6.77 -12.74 -4.60
N PHE A 10 6.67 -11.85 -5.60
CA PHE A 10 7.10 -10.47 -5.48
C PHE A 10 6.39 -9.73 -4.32
N TYR A 11 5.06 -9.82 -4.24
CA TYR A 11 4.32 -9.19 -3.14
C TYR A 11 4.67 -9.78 -1.78
N PHE A 12 4.86 -11.09 -1.68
CA PHE A 12 5.24 -11.74 -0.43
C PHE A 12 6.60 -11.23 0.06
N ILE A 13 7.61 -11.20 -0.83
CA ILE A 13 8.94 -10.65 -0.53
C ILE A 13 8.83 -9.18 -0.15
N TYR A 14 8.06 -8.40 -0.90
CA TYR A 14 7.86 -6.98 -0.62
C TYR A 14 7.22 -6.75 0.75
N PHE A 15 6.14 -7.45 1.10
CA PHE A 15 5.48 -7.26 2.39
C PHE A 15 6.31 -7.78 3.56
N SER A 16 7.03 -8.89 3.40
CA SER A 16 8.00 -9.33 4.41
C SER A 16 9.07 -8.28 4.64
N TRP A 17 9.64 -7.71 3.57
CA TRP A 17 10.62 -6.64 3.67
C TRP A 17 10.03 -5.37 4.31
N LEU A 18 8.83 -4.94 3.87
CA LEU A 18 8.17 -3.74 4.38
C LEU A 18 7.89 -3.89 5.88
N PHE A 19 7.39 -5.04 6.30
CA PHE A 19 7.19 -5.36 7.70
C PHE A 19 8.51 -5.27 8.48
N THR A 20 9.56 -5.96 8.02
CA THR A 20 10.88 -5.95 8.66
C THR A 20 11.46 -4.53 8.78
N ILE A 21 11.41 -3.72 7.73
CA ILE A 21 11.99 -2.36 7.73
C ILE A 21 11.16 -1.40 8.58
N THR A 22 9.82 -1.53 8.59
CA THR A 22 8.95 -0.66 9.39
C THR A 22 9.27 -0.74 10.88
N TYR A 23 9.66 -1.93 11.39
CA TYR A 23 10.05 -2.10 12.79
C TYR A 23 11.52 -1.81 13.07
N LEU A 24 12.42 -2.02 12.10
CA LEU A 24 13.87 -1.93 12.31
C LEU A 24 14.47 -0.57 11.94
N THR A 25 13.79 0.26 11.15
CA THR A 25 14.36 1.50 10.61
C THR A 25 13.68 2.75 11.16
N PRO A 26 14.43 3.67 11.81
CA PRO A 26 13.89 4.93 12.30
C PRO A 26 13.71 6.00 11.19
N LYS A 27 14.22 5.77 9.98
CA LYS A 27 14.17 6.72 8.86
C LYS A 27 13.05 6.38 7.87
N THR A 28 11.96 7.14 7.92
CA THR A 28 10.77 6.96 7.07
C THR A 28 11.00 7.32 5.60
N ASP A 29 12.03 8.11 5.27
CA ASP A 29 12.33 8.51 3.89
C ASP A 29 12.73 7.34 2.99
N LEU A 30 13.51 6.39 3.53
CA LEU A 30 13.89 5.17 2.81
C LEU A 30 12.67 4.32 2.44
N LEU A 31 11.70 4.22 3.36
CA LEU A 31 10.44 3.52 3.12
C LEU A 31 9.67 4.17 1.98
N ASN A 32 9.57 5.51 1.95
CA ASN A 32 8.89 6.27 0.90
C ASN A 32 9.50 6.00 -0.49
N TYR A 33 10.82 6.13 -0.62
CA TYR A 33 11.49 5.91 -1.91
C TYR A 33 11.35 4.47 -2.40
N PHE A 34 11.43 3.50 -1.49
CA PHE A 34 11.31 2.09 -1.86
C PHE A 34 9.88 1.71 -2.27
N THR A 35 8.87 2.14 -1.51
CA THR A 35 7.45 1.92 -1.88
C THR A 35 7.13 2.54 -3.24
N LEU A 36 7.58 3.77 -3.49
CA LEU A 36 7.42 4.43 -4.79
C LEU A 36 8.09 3.64 -5.92
N SER A 37 9.32 3.17 -5.70
CA SER A 37 10.05 2.37 -6.69
C SER A 37 9.32 1.08 -7.05
N ILE A 38 8.70 0.43 -6.06
CA ILE A 38 7.91 -0.79 -6.25
C ILE A 38 6.63 -0.53 -7.02
N ILE A 39 5.93 0.56 -6.71
CA ILE A 39 4.72 0.95 -7.43
C ILE A 39 5.04 1.31 -8.88
N PHE A 40 6.13 2.03 -9.09
CA PHE A 40 6.62 2.35 -10.43
C PHE A 40 6.95 1.06 -11.20
N PHE A 41 7.71 0.15 -10.59
CA PHE A 41 8.04 -1.14 -11.20
C PHE A 41 6.76 -1.92 -11.56
N TYR A 42 5.78 -1.97 -10.66
CA TYR A 42 4.54 -2.68 -10.86
C TYR A 42 3.70 -2.11 -12.01
N PHE A 43 3.42 -0.80 -12.00
CA PHE A 43 2.53 -0.22 -13.01
C PHE A 43 3.21 0.03 -14.35
N VAL A 44 4.47 0.48 -14.33
CA VAL A 44 5.18 0.88 -15.55
C VAL A 44 5.87 -0.30 -16.21
N LEU A 45 6.60 -1.12 -15.45
CA LEU A 45 7.37 -2.23 -16.02
C LEU A 45 6.53 -3.49 -16.22
N LEU A 46 5.68 -3.87 -15.25
CA LEU A 46 4.80 -5.05 -15.40
C LEU A 46 3.52 -4.75 -16.22
N ARG A 47 3.28 -3.47 -16.54
CA ARG A 47 2.15 -2.95 -17.34
C ARG A 47 0.77 -3.32 -16.78
N GLU A 48 0.61 -3.34 -15.46
CA GLU A 48 -0.63 -3.72 -14.77
C GLU A 48 -1.57 -2.50 -14.56
N SER A 49 -1.86 -1.73 -15.62
CA SER A 49 -2.70 -0.52 -15.52
C SER A 49 -4.13 -0.80 -15.06
N GLY A 50 -4.65 -2.02 -15.26
CA GLY A 50 -5.98 -2.43 -14.83
C GLY A 50 -6.17 -2.49 -13.30
N ASP A 51 -5.08 -2.47 -12.53
CA ASP A 51 -5.13 -2.49 -11.07
C ASP A 51 -5.06 -1.10 -10.43
N LEU A 52 -4.96 -0.03 -11.24
CA LEU A 52 -4.90 1.36 -10.75
C LEU A 52 -6.12 1.73 -9.89
N PHE A 53 -7.31 1.31 -10.30
CA PHE A 53 -8.53 1.59 -9.54
C PHE A 53 -8.49 0.98 -8.13
N TRP A 54 -8.09 -0.28 -8.03
CA TRP A 54 -7.97 -1.01 -6.75
C TRP A 54 -6.86 -0.45 -5.88
N PHE A 55 -5.76 -0.01 -6.50
CA PHE A 55 -4.68 0.68 -5.82
C PHE A 55 -5.18 1.97 -5.15
N TRP A 56 -5.85 2.84 -5.91
CA TRP A 56 -6.36 4.10 -5.37
C TRP A 56 -7.40 3.88 -4.26
N LEU A 57 -8.27 2.89 -4.40
CA LEU A 57 -9.19 2.50 -3.32
C LEU A 57 -8.44 2.12 -2.03
N GLY A 58 -7.34 1.37 -2.14
CA GLY A 58 -6.54 1.01 -0.98
C GLY A 58 -5.81 2.19 -0.37
N THR A 59 -5.26 3.08 -1.20
CA THR A 59 -4.57 4.30 -0.77
C THR A 59 -5.48 5.22 0.05
N LEU A 60 -6.77 5.27 -0.24
CA LEU A 60 -7.73 6.08 0.51
C LEU A 60 -7.99 5.57 1.93
N ILE A 61 -7.83 4.27 2.21
CA ILE A 61 -8.12 3.68 3.52
C ILE A 61 -7.35 4.39 4.65
N PRO A 62 -6.01 4.39 4.68
CA PRO A 62 -5.28 5.02 5.77
C PRO A 62 -5.45 6.53 5.82
N ILE A 63 -5.76 7.19 4.69
CA ILE A 63 -6.07 8.62 4.66
C ILE A 63 -7.37 8.90 5.42
N LEU A 64 -8.42 8.13 5.15
CA LEU A 64 -9.71 8.27 5.85
C LEU A 64 -9.60 7.93 7.34
N PHE A 65 -8.83 6.90 7.69
CA PHE A 65 -8.57 6.55 9.10
C PHE A 65 -7.76 7.62 9.84
N ASN A 66 -6.71 8.19 9.22
CA ASN A 66 -5.93 9.26 9.85
C ASN A 66 -6.68 10.59 9.95
N LEU A 67 -7.64 10.83 9.06
CA LEU A 67 -8.56 11.96 9.15
C LEU A 67 -9.51 11.89 10.35
N SER A 68 -9.80 10.68 10.81
CA SER A 68 -10.68 10.46 11.94
C SER A 68 -9.88 10.42 13.25
N SER A 69 -10.11 11.38 14.14
CA SER A 69 -9.74 11.20 15.55
C SER A 69 -10.98 11.10 16.41
N PHE A 70 -11.13 9.97 17.07
CA PHE A 70 -12.10 9.79 18.13
C PHE A 70 -11.50 10.32 19.44
N THR A 71 -11.75 11.60 19.72
CA THR A 71 -11.49 12.21 21.02
C THR A 71 -12.81 12.72 21.57
N ASN A 72 -13.20 12.25 22.75
CA ASN A 72 -14.44 12.63 23.45
C ASN A 72 -15.74 12.39 22.65
N PHE A 73 -15.88 11.26 21.94
CA PHE A 73 -17.07 10.93 21.14
C PHE A 73 -17.45 11.96 20.06
N GLU A 74 -16.59 12.94 19.77
CA GLU A 74 -16.76 13.89 18.69
C GLU A 74 -15.88 13.50 17.51
N PHE A 75 -16.48 13.42 16.33
CA PHE A 75 -15.75 13.22 15.09
C PHE A 75 -15.15 14.55 14.66
N LYS A 76 -13.82 14.69 14.79
CA LYS A 76 -13.08 15.88 14.32
C LYS A 76 -12.24 15.52 13.11
N PHE A 77 -12.43 16.27 12.03
CA PHE A 77 -11.58 16.22 10.85
C PHE A 77 -10.35 17.10 11.08
N ASP A 78 -9.18 16.49 11.10
CA ASP A 78 -7.91 17.19 11.24
C ASP A 78 -7.07 17.02 9.97
N LEU A 79 -7.14 18.02 9.08
CA LEU A 79 -6.40 18.03 7.82
C LEU A 79 -4.88 18.08 8.04
N ALA A 80 -4.40 18.55 9.20
CA ALA A 80 -2.96 18.58 9.49
C ALA A 80 -2.37 17.17 9.61
N LYS A 81 -3.18 16.18 10.00
CA LYS A 81 -2.76 14.77 10.09
C LYS A 81 -2.49 14.13 8.74
N ILE A 82 -3.12 14.62 7.65
CA ILE A 82 -2.80 14.15 6.30
C ILE A 82 -1.36 14.52 5.96
N ILE A 83 -0.95 15.77 6.22
CA ILE A 83 0.39 16.28 5.89
C ILE A 83 1.48 15.52 6.66
N LEU A 84 1.17 15.11 7.90
CA LEU A 84 2.10 14.36 8.75
C LEU A 84 2.10 12.85 8.45
N THR A 85 1.17 12.36 7.61
CA THR A 85 1.10 10.93 7.27
C THR A 85 2.24 10.59 6.31
N PRO A 86 3.10 9.62 6.63
CA PRO A 86 4.19 9.25 5.73
C PRO A 86 3.63 8.59 4.47
N ILE A 87 4.15 9.00 3.31
CA ILE A 87 3.64 8.63 1.98
C ILE A 87 3.66 7.11 1.76
N TRP A 88 4.64 6.39 2.31
CA TRP A 88 4.74 4.93 2.18
C TRP A 88 3.49 4.20 2.70
N LEU A 89 2.78 4.75 3.68
CA LEU A 89 1.63 4.10 4.33
C LEU A 89 0.44 3.96 3.36
N PRO A 90 -0.11 5.04 2.77
CA PRO A 90 -1.17 4.93 1.77
C PRO A 90 -0.73 4.18 0.51
N LEU A 91 0.54 4.28 0.12
CA LEU A 91 1.10 3.51 -0.98
C LEU A 91 1.13 2.00 -0.67
N ALA A 92 1.56 1.61 0.52
CA ALA A 92 1.57 0.23 0.97
C ALA A 92 0.16 -0.36 1.00
N TRP A 93 -0.82 0.36 1.55
CA TRP A 93 -2.22 -0.08 1.56
C TRP A 93 -2.80 -0.26 0.15
N GLY A 94 -2.48 0.66 -0.78
CA GLY A 94 -2.83 0.50 -2.19
C GLY A 94 -2.26 -0.80 -2.77
N THR A 95 -0.98 -1.09 -2.53
CA THR A 95 -0.37 -2.35 -2.99
C THR A 95 -0.96 -3.59 -2.32
N THR A 96 -1.39 -3.50 -1.05
CA THR A 96 -2.03 -4.61 -0.32
C THR A 96 -3.36 -5.01 -0.96
N ILE A 97 -4.21 -4.04 -1.33
CA ILE A 97 -5.48 -4.36 -1.99
C ILE A 97 -5.25 -5.07 -3.32
N ILE A 98 -4.27 -4.62 -4.11
CA ILE A 98 -3.96 -5.29 -5.37
C ILE A 98 -3.51 -6.73 -5.11
N ALA A 99 -2.61 -6.93 -4.16
CA ALA A 99 -2.13 -8.26 -3.81
C ALA A 99 -3.29 -9.18 -3.39
N LEU A 100 -4.17 -8.71 -2.50
CA LEU A 100 -5.36 -9.44 -2.07
C LEU A 100 -6.29 -9.80 -3.23
N ARG A 101 -6.54 -8.85 -4.14
CA ARG A 101 -7.34 -9.10 -5.34
C ARG A 101 -6.71 -10.18 -6.22
N LYS A 102 -5.40 -10.10 -6.49
CA LYS A 102 -4.69 -11.10 -7.31
C LYS A 102 -4.72 -12.47 -6.64
N PHE A 103 -4.51 -12.55 -5.33
CA PHE A 103 -4.67 -13.78 -4.55
C PHE A 103 -6.07 -14.37 -4.69
N TYR A 104 -7.10 -13.55 -4.50
CA TYR A 104 -8.50 -13.96 -4.65
C TYR A 104 -8.81 -14.51 -6.05
N LEU A 105 -8.36 -13.81 -7.10
CA LEU A 105 -8.57 -14.23 -8.49
C LEU A 105 -7.88 -15.55 -8.85
N ILE A 106 -6.84 -15.93 -8.14
CA ILE A 106 -6.13 -17.21 -8.34
C ILE A 106 -6.81 -18.35 -7.59
N ILE A 107 -7.33 -18.09 -6.40
CA ILE A 107 -8.08 -19.10 -5.63
C ILE A 107 -9.43 -19.42 -6.30
N THR A 108 -10.03 -18.43 -6.97
CA THR A 108 -11.36 -18.55 -7.59
C THR A 108 -11.35 -18.96 -9.06
N ARG A 109 -10.17 -19.04 -9.70
CA ARG A 109 -10.00 -19.58 -11.05
C ARG A 109 -9.48 -21.00 -11.00
#